data_AF-A0A7R9Z7N5-F1
#
_entry.id   AF-A0A7R9Z7N5-F1
#
_cell.length_a   1.000
_cell.length_b   1.000
_cell.length_c   1.000
_cell.angle_alpha   90.00
_cell.angle_beta   90.00
_cell.angle_gamma   90.00
#
_symmetry.space_group_name_H-M   'P 1'
#
loop_
_entity.id
_entity.type
_entity.pdbx_description
1 polymer ?
#
loop_
_entity_poly.entity_id
_entity_poly.type
_entity_poly.pdbx_seq_one_letter_code
_entity_poly.pdbx_strand_id
1 'polypeptide(L)'
;EDAASRIQSDDAFKGDVNVMTLDTSSLQSVKSFSQRFLETTDVLDMLFLNAGIGSAGVSDDGSAPLSAEGVEMVFATNVVGHHLLYKYLAPIVGASSMS
;
A
#
# COMPACT_ATOMS: atom_id res chain seq x y z
N GLU A 1 16.26 13.28 -0.58
CA GLU A 1 16.05 12.82 0.81
C GLU A 1 14.70 12.10 0.82
N ASP A 2 14.63 10.87 1.33
CA ASP A 2 13.38 10.09 1.33
C ASP A 2 12.49 10.48 2.51
N ALA A 3 11.16 10.30 2.39
CA ALA A 3 10.19 10.74 3.39
C ALA A 3 10.45 10.16 4.79
N ALA A 4 10.92 8.92 4.87
CA ALA A 4 11.30 8.27 6.12
C ALA A 4 12.44 9.02 6.84
N SER A 5 13.48 9.45 6.10
CA SER A 5 14.61 10.19 6.66
C SER A 5 14.17 11.53 7.26
N ARG A 6 13.19 12.20 6.65
CA ARG A 6 12.62 13.47 7.16
C ARG A 6 11.82 13.29 8.45
N ILE A 7 11.13 12.16 8.61
CA ILE A 7 10.40 11.85 9.85
C ILE A 7 11.40 11.53 10.95
N GLN A 8 12.44 10.76 10.65
CA GLN A 8 13.47 10.35 11.61
C GLN A 8 14.37 11.51 12.05
N SER A 9 14.53 12.56 11.23
CA SER A 9 15.31 13.74 11.59
C SER A 9 14.52 14.78 12.40
N ASP A 10 13.22 14.59 12.61
CA ASP A 10 12.42 15.43 13.50
C ASP A 10 12.69 15.08 14.97
N ASP A 11 13.30 16.01 15.71
CA ASP A 11 13.65 15.84 17.12
C ASP A 11 12.45 15.49 18.02
N ALA A 12 11.22 15.85 17.62
CA ALA A 12 10.01 15.54 18.36
C ALA A 12 9.54 14.08 18.15
N PHE A 13 9.96 13.43 17.06
CA PHE A 13 9.59 12.04 16.79
C PHE A 13 10.39 11.06 17.67
N LYS A 14 9.70 10.06 18.23
CA LYS A 14 10.28 9.08 19.19
C LYS A 14 9.91 7.62 18.86
N GLY A 15 9.44 7.35 17.64
CA GLY A 15 9.03 6.01 17.20
C GLY A 15 10.04 5.35 16.26
N ASP A 16 9.74 4.12 15.86
CA ASP A 16 10.45 3.42 14.79
C ASP A 16 9.77 3.68 13.44
N VAL A 17 10.57 3.80 12.38
CA VAL A 17 10.06 3.91 11.00
C VAL A 17 10.59 2.74 10.19
N ASN A 18 9.68 1.90 9.72
CA ASN A 18 9.98 0.77 8.85
C ASN A 18 9.47 1.05 7.44
N VAL A 19 10.37 1.00 6.45
CA VAL A 19 10.02 1.23 5.04
C VAL A 19 9.91 -0.12 4.33
N MET A 20 8.82 -0.29 3.59
CA MET A 20 8.54 -1.51 2.82
C MET A 20 8.02 -1.14 1.44
N THR A 21 8.47 -1.86 0.42
CA THR A 21 8.01 -1.65 -0.97
C THR A 21 6.63 -2.26 -1.19
N LEU A 22 5.73 -1.46 -1.73
CA LEU A 22 4.39 -1.82 -2.17
C LEU A 22 4.08 -1.11 -3.48
N ASP A 23 3.61 -1.86 -4.47
CA ASP A 23 3.03 -1.33 -5.72
C ASP A 23 1.56 -1.73 -5.74
N THR A 24 0.65 -0.77 -5.58
CA THR A 24 -0.80 -1.03 -5.56
C THR A 24 -1.38 -1.36 -6.93
N SER A 25 -0.64 -1.18 -8.02
CA SER A 25 -1.07 -1.60 -9.36
C SER A 25 -0.83 -3.09 -9.64
N SER A 26 -0.02 -3.77 -8.81
CA SER A 26 0.31 -5.19 -8.95
C SER A 26 -0.25 -6.02 -7.79
N LEU A 27 -1.14 -6.98 -8.10
CA LEU A 27 -1.74 -7.82 -7.07
C LEU A 27 -0.71 -8.76 -6.42
N GLN A 28 0.30 -9.17 -7.17
CA GLN A 28 1.41 -9.95 -6.61
C GLN A 28 2.24 -9.12 -5.64
N SER A 29 2.50 -7.84 -5.93
CA SER A 29 3.19 -6.92 -5.01
C SER A 29 2.40 -6.72 -3.72
N VAL A 30 1.09 -6.47 -3.82
CA VAL A 30 0.18 -6.34 -2.67
C VAL A 30 0.21 -7.59 -1.79
N LYS A 31 0.13 -8.78 -2.39
CA LYS A 31 0.20 -10.05 -1.66
C LYS A 31 1.53 -10.23 -0.94
N SER A 32 2.65 -10.07 -1.66
CA SER A 32 4.00 -10.23 -1.10
C SER A 32 4.32 -9.20 -0.01
N PHE A 33 3.82 -7.97 -0.14
CA PHE A 33 3.89 -6.96 0.92
C PHE A 33 3.11 -7.42 2.16
N SER A 34 1.85 -7.82 1.98
CA SER A 34 0.96 -8.18 3.10
C SER A 34 1.52 -9.36 3.88
N GLN A 35 2.07 -10.38 3.19
CA GLN A 35 2.70 -11.52 3.84
C GLN A 35 3.89 -11.10 4.71
N ARG A 36 4.82 -10.32 4.16
CA ARG A 36 5.98 -9.81 4.92
C ARG A 36 5.56 -8.92 6.09
N PHE A 37 4.53 -8.09 5.91
CA PHE A 37 4.05 -7.21 6.98
C PHE A 37 3.49 -8.01 8.16
N LEU A 38 2.73 -9.07 7.86
CA LEU A 38 2.15 -9.98 8.86
C LEU A 38 3.19 -10.88 9.55
N GLU A 39 4.38 -11.07 8.97
CA GLU A 39 5.48 -11.78 9.62
C GLU A 39 6.13 -10.97 10.76
N THR A 40 5.96 -9.65 10.76
CA THR A 40 6.63 -8.73 11.71
C THR A 40 5.67 -7.92 12.57
N THR A 41 4.36 -8.00 12.32
CA THR A 41 3.36 -7.10 12.92
C THR A 41 2.10 -7.85 13.31
N ASP A 42 1.82 -7.92 14.60
CA ASP A 42 0.64 -8.61 15.14
C ASP A 42 -0.59 -7.67 15.26
N VAL A 43 -0.37 -6.36 15.41
CA VAL A 43 -1.42 -5.36 15.64
C VAL A 43 -1.21 -4.18 14.70
N LEU A 44 -2.28 -3.78 14.00
CA LEU A 44 -2.30 -2.60 13.15
C LEU A 44 -3.39 -1.63 13.62
N ASP A 45 -3.01 -0.58 14.35
CA ASP A 45 -3.97 0.38 14.90
C ASP A 45 -4.67 1.21 13.82
N MET A 46 -3.92 1.62 12.79
CA MET A 46 -4.44 2.46 11.70
C MET A 46 -3.88 2.02 10.36
N LEU A 47 -4.75 1.97 9.35
CA LEU A 47 -4.38 1.70 7.96
C LEU A 47 -4.83 2.85 7.06
N PHE A 48 -3.87 3.53 6.42
CA PHE A 48 -4.15 4.62 5.49
C PHE A 48 -3.99 4.17 4.04
N LEU A 49 -5.11 3.97 3.36
CA LEU A 49 -5.18 3.57 1.95
C LEU A 49 -5.11 4.79 1.03
N ASN A 50 -3.95 5.45 0.98
CA ASN A 50 -3.82 6.77 0.36
C ASN A 50 -3.22 6.78 -1.06
N ALA A 51 -2.46 5.75 -1.46
CA ALA A 51 -1.79 5.74 -2.76
C ALA A 51 -2.79 5.91 -3.92
N GLY A 52 -2.48 6.76 -4.90
CA GLY A 52 -3.36 6.88 -6.06
C GLY A 52 -2.77 7.73 -7.18
N ILE A 53 -3.25 7.46 -8.39
CA ILE A 53 -2.89 8.18 -9.61
C ILE A 53 -4.14 8.78 -10.26
N GLY A 54 -4.00 9.94 -10.89
CA GLY A 54 -5.11 10.60 -11.61
C GLY A 54 -5.22 10.17 -13.08
N SER A 55 -4.15 9.63 -13.65
CA SER A 55 -4.09 9.15 -15.03
C SER A 55 -2.89 8.22 -15.18
N ALA A 56 -3.01 7.24 -16.07
CA ALA A 56 -1.91 6.40 -16.54
C ALA A 56 -1.49 6.73 -17.99
N GLY A 57 -2.10 7.75 -18.60
CA GLY A 57 -1.95 8.05 -20.02
C GLY A 57 -2.77 7.11 -20.91
N VAL A 58 -2.32 6.95 -22.15
CA VAL A 58 -2.90 6.04 -23.15
C VAL A 58 -1.77 5.21 -23.75
N SER A 59 -2.08 3.97 -24.10
CA SER A 59 -1.16 3.09 -24.83
C SER A 59 -1.01 3.55 -26.29
N ASP A 60 0.00 3.03 -27.00
CA ASP A 60 0.31 3.41 -28.38
C ASP A 60 -0.85 3.18 -29.36
N ASP A 61 -1.74 2.23 -29.05
CA ASP A 61 -2.94 1.91 -29.83
C ASP A 61 -4.18 2.75 -29.44
N GLY A 62 -4.02 3.70 -28.52
CA GLY A 62 -5.08 4.55 -27.99
C GLY A 62 -5.95 3.89 -26.92
N SER A 63 -5.64 2.66 -26.49
CA SER A 63 -6.35 1.99 -25.40
C SER A 63 -5.89 2.49 -24.02
N ALA A 64 -6.68 2.15 -23.00
CA ALA A 64 -6.31 2.43 -21.62
C ALA A 64 -5.18 1.47 -21.18
N PRO A 65 -4.11 1.97 -20.51
CA PRO A 65 -3.05 1.11 -20.01
C PRO A 65 -3.59 0.08 -19.02
N LEU A 66 -3.04 -1.14 -19.07
CA LEU A 66 -3.44 -2.24 -18.21
C LEU A 66 -2.32 -2.61 -17.23
N SER A 67 -2.69 -3.02 -16.02
CA SER A 67 -1.79 -3.65 -15.06
C SER A 67 -1.33 -5.04 -15.53
N ALA A 68 -0.39 -5.65 -14.78
CA ALA A 68 0.07 -7.01 -15.06
C ALA A 68 -1.08 -8.05 -15.06
N GLU A 69 -2.15 -7.79 -14.33
CA GLU A 69 -3.34 -8.63 -14.24
C GLU A 69 -4.44 -8.25 -15.25
N GLY A 70 -4.16 -7.34 -16.19
CA GLY A 70 -5.08 -6.95 -17.25
C GLY A 70 -6.21 -6.01 -16.80
N VAL A 71 -6.03 -5.32 -15.66
CA VAL A 71 -7.00 -4.35 -15.14
C VAL A 71 -6.58 -2.95 -15.57
N GLU A 72 -7.52 -2.08 -15.93
CA GLU A 72 -7.22 -0.67 -16.24
C GLU A 72 -6.39 -0.04 -15.11
N MET A 73 -5.29 0.62 -15.47
CA MET A 73 -4.20 0.96 -14.55
C MET A 73 -4.64 1.86 -13.38
N VAL A 74 -5.49 2.87 -13.62
CA VAL A 74 -5.99 3.76 -12.56
C VAL A 74 -6.89 2.98 -11.60
N PHE A 75 -7.78 2.15 -12.13
CA PHE A 75 -8.65 1.29 -11.33
C PHE A 75 -7.87 0.22 -10.55
N ALA A 76 -6.84 -0.37 -11.17
CA ALA A 76 -5.93 -1.31 -10.53
C ALA A 76 -5.26 -0.66 -9.31
N THR A 77 -4.68 0.53 -9.51
CA THR A 77 -3.91 1.27 -8.51
C THR A 77 -4.78 1.80 -7.37
N ASN A 78 -5.90 2.46 -7.70
CA ASN A 78 -6.67 3.26 -6.74
C ASN A 78 -7.76 2.45 -6.04
N VAL A 79 -8.21 1.33 -6.61
CA VAL A 79 -9.34 0.56 -6.08
C VAL A 79 -8.95 -0.88 -5.81
N VAL A 80 -8.55 -1.62 -6.85
CA VAL A 80 -8.38 -3.08 -6.75
C VAL A 80 -7.23 -3.46 -5.82
N GLY A 81 -6.07 -2.80 -5.95
CA GLY A 81 -4.92 -3.02 -5.08
C GLY A 81 -5.21 -2.69 -3.61
N HIS A 82 -5.85 -1.55 -3.35
CA HIS A 82 -6.26 -1.15 -1.99
C HIS A 82 -7.26 -2.09 -1.37
N HIS A 83 -8.26 -2.52 -2.14
CA HIS A 83 -9.24 -3.49 -1.65
C HIS A 83 -8.58 -4.82 -1.27
N LEU A 84 -7.64 -5.30 -2.09
CA LEU A 84 -6.90 -6.52 -1.79
C LEU A 84 -5.99 -6.37 -0.58
N LEU A 85 -5.27 -5.24 -0.46
CA LEU A 85 -4.44 -4.92 0.70
C LEU A 85 -5.25 -4.92 1.99
N TYR A 86 -6.39 -4.22 1.98
CA TYR A 86 -7.32 -4.21 3.11
C TYR A 86 -7.78 -5.62 3.44
N LYS A 87 -8.17 -6.42 2.45
CA LYS A 87 -8.63 -7.79 2.69
C LYS A 87 -7.58 -8.67 3.39
N TYR A 88 -6.30 -8.51 3.07
CA TYR A 88 -5.23 -9.25 3.74
C TYR A 88 -4.95 -8.75 5.16
N LEU A 89 -4.99 -7.44 5.39
CA LEU A 89 -4.61 -6.84 6.68
C LEU A 89 -5.79 -6.66 7.65
N ALA A 90 -7.04 -6.69 7.16
CA ALA A 90 -8.25 -6.50 7.94
C ALA A 90 -8.32 -7.35 9.24
N PRO A 91 -7.82 -8.60 9.29
CA PRO A 91 -7.83 -9.38 10.53
C PRO A 91 -7.05 -8.76 11.69
N ILE A 92 -6.05 -7.91 11.41
CA ILE A 92 -5.21 -7.27 12.43
C ILE A 92 -5.48 -5.76 12.57
N VAL A 93 -6.33 -5.18 11.71
CA VAL A 93 -6.70 -3.76 11.78
C VAL A 93 -7.64 -3.53 12.96
N GLY A 94 -7.24 -2.63 13.87
CA GLY A 94 -8.02 -2.34 15.09
C GLY A 94 -8.13 -3.53 16.04
N ALA A 95 -7.24 -4.53 15.88
CA ALA A 95 -7.15 -5.68 16.79
C ALA A 95 -6.52 -5.31 18.16
N SER A 96 -6.06 -4.07 18.33
CA SER A 96 -5.64 -3.55 19.62
C SER A 96 -6.82 -3.63 20.60
N SER A 97 -6.71 -4.55 21.56
CA SER A 97 -7.61 -4.55 22.71
C SER A 97 -7.47 -3.19 23.41
N MET A 98 -8.58 -2.48 23.59
CA MET A 98 -8.62 -1.38 24.56
C MET A 98 -8.33 -1.96 25.94
N SER A 99 -7.07 -1.87 26.38
CA SER A 99 -6.63 -2.15 27.74
C SER A 99 -6.81 -0.93 28.61
#